data_AF-A0A958V681-F1
#
_entry.id   AF-A0A958V681-F1
#
_cell.length_a   1.000
_cell.length_b   1.000
_cell.length_c   1.000
_cell.angle_alpha   90.00
_cell.angle_beta   90.00
_cell.angle_gamma   90.00
#
_symmetry.space_group_name_H-M   'P 1'
#
loop_
_entity.id
_entity.type
_entity.pdbx_description
1 polymer ?
#
loop_
_entity_poly.entity_id
_entity_poly.type
_entity_poly.pdbx_seq_one_letter_code
_entity_poly.pdbx_strand_id
1 'polypeptide(L)'
;MNISKIHKDFRLNGKSFASVKELLIYAKTVSGGIHSFLSDWFDPDTLIKVRTSGSTGAPKVIALKKQYMLNSARATGNFFGLQAGT
;
A
#
# COMPACT_ATOMS: atom_id res chain seq x y z
N MET A 1 6.04 1.81 14.01
CA MET A 1 5.20 0.75 13.41
C MET A 1 6.11 -0.11 12.56
N ASN A 2 6.20 -1.43 12.80
CA ASN A 2 7.10 -2.29 12.04
C ASN A 2 6.36 -2.87 10.83
N ILE A 3 6.36 -2.15 9.71
CA ILE A 3 5.59 -2.50 8.49
C ILE A 3 6.37 -3.50 7.61
N SER A 4 7.51 -4.00 8.07
CA SER A 4 8.43 -4.87 7.34
C SER A 4 7.93 -6.30 7.06
N LYS A 5 6.69 -6.63 7.45
CA LYS A 5 6.15 -7.99 7.32
C LYS A 5 4.91 -8.01 6.43
N ILE A 6 4.88 -8.98 5.52
CA ILE A 6 3.71 -9.29 4.70
C ILE A 6 2.83 -10.27 5.48
N HIS A 7 1.51 -10.11 5.38
CA HIS A 7 0.56 -11.05 5.96
C HIS A 7 0.62 -12.40 5.23
N LYS A 8 0.54 -13.52 5.94
CA LYS A 8 0.67 -14.89 5.38
C LYS A 8 -0.34 -15.20 4.26
N ASP A 9 -1.52 -14.59 4.32
CA ASP A 9 -2.59 -14.79 3.35
C ASP A 9 -2.64 -13.70 2.26
N PHE A 10 -1.72 -12.72 2.30
CA PHE A 10 -1.65 -11.69 1.27
C PHE A 10 -1.26 -12.30 -0.08
N ARG A 11 -2.00 -11.93 -1.12
CA ARG A 11 -1.73 -12.34 -2.50
C ARG A 11 -1.80 -11.12 -3.43
N LEU A 12 -0.92 -11.07 -4.43
CA LEU A 12 -1.00 -10.12 -5.53
C LEU A 12 -1.26 -10.92 -6.81
N ASN A 13 -2.40 -10.69 -7.47
CA ASN A 13 -2.85 -11.46 -8.63
C ASN A 13 -2.83 -12.98 -8.39
N GLY A 14 -3.28 -13.41 -7.21
CA GLY A 14 -3.33 -14.82 -6.82
C GLY A 14 -1.99 -15.43 -6.36
N LYS A 15 -0.87 -14.72 -6.50
CA LYS A 15 0.46 -15.19 -6.08
C LYS A 15 0.80 -14.78 -4.65
N SER A 16 1.34 -15.71 -3.86
CA SER A 16 1.90 -15.49 -2.51
C SER A 16 3.40 -15.21 -2.58
N PHE A 17 3.97 -14.61 -1.53
CA PHE A 17 5.39 -14.23 -1.47
C PHE A 17 6.02 -14.58 -0.12
N ALA A 18 7.23 -15.12 -0.14
CA ALA A 18 7.98 -15.46 1.06
C ALA A 18 8.66 -14.24 1.70
N SER A 19 8.87 -13.16 0.95
CA SER A 19 9.54 -11.95 1.43
C SER A 19 9.06 -10.69 0.71
N VAL A 20 9.30 -9.53 1.33
CA VAL A 20 9.08 -8.22 0.72
C VAL A 20 9.89 -8.07 -0.58
N LYS A 21 11.13 -8.56 -0.60
CA LYS A 21 11.97 -8.51 -1.80
C LYS A 21 11.33 -9.23 -2.98
N GLU A 22 10.81 -10.44 -2.75
CA GLU A 22 10.13 -11.23 -3.79
C GLU A 22 8.87 -10.52 -4.29
N LEU A 23 8.06 -9.98 -3.37
CA LEU A 23 6.87 -9.19 -3.70
C LEU A 23 7.23 -7.99 -4.57
N LEU A 24 8.27 -7.21 -4.23
CA LEU A 24 8.68 -6.04 -5.01
C LEU A 24 9.16 -6.43 -6.41
N ILE A 25 9.95 -7.50 -6.54
CA ILE A 25 10.39 -8.01 -7.86
C ILE A 25 9.19 -8.35 -8.74
N TYR A 26 8.18 -9.05 -8.20
CA TYR A 26 6.98 -9.38 -8.95
C TYR A 26 6.08 -8.17 -9.22
N ALA A 27 5.90 -7.27 -8.24
CA ALA A 27 5.12 -6.05 -8.41
C ALA A 27 5.65 -5.19 -9.58
N LYS A 28 6.97 -5.17 -9.79
CA LYS A 28 7.60 -4.50 -10.93
C LYS A 28 7.15 -5.05 -12.28
N THR A 29 6.86 -6.35 -12.37
CA THR A 29 6.34 -6.98 -13.60
C THR A 29 4.84 -6.75 -13.78
N VAL A 30 4.11 -6.42 -12.70
CA VAL A 30 2.67 -6.11 -12.75
C VAL A 30 2.43 -4.65 -13.16
N SER A 31 3.07 -3.69 -12.49
CA SER A 31 2.93 -2.26 -12.78
C SER A 31 3.99 -1.45 -12.05
N GLY A 32 4.58 -0.46 -12.74
CA GLY A 32 5.50 0.49 -12.13
C GLY A 32 4.88 1.27 -10.97
N GLY A 33 3.58 1.57 -11.04
CA GLY A 33 2.86 2.26 -9.96
C GLY A 33 2.70 1.40 -8.71
N ILE A 34 2.36 0.11 -8.87
CA ILE A 34 2.24 -0.84 -7.75
C ILE A 34 3.62 -1.06 -7.11
N HIS A 35 4.65 -1.27 -7.93
CA HIS A 35 6.02 -1.40 -7.44
C HIS A 35 6.46 -0.18 -6.63
N SER A 36 6.25 1.03 -7.16
CA SER A 36 6.62 2.27 -6.45
C SER A 36 5.88 2.39 -5.12
N PHE A 37 4.55 2.19 -5.13
CA PHE A 37 3.74 2.26 -3.92
C PHE A 37 4.18 1.24 -2.86
N LEU A 38 4.38 -0.03 -3.23
CA LEU A 38 4.81 -1.05 -2.28
C LEU A 38 6.22 -0.79 -1.77
N SER A 39 7.11 -0.25 -2.60
CA SER A 39 8.46 0.14 -2.18
C SER A 39 8.37 1.22 -1.08
N ASP A 40 7.59 2.28 -1.33
CA ASP A 40 7.35 3.34 -0.34
C ASP A 40 6.63 2.81 0.91
N TRP A 41 5.71 1.85 0.74
CA TRP A 41 4.95 1.26 1.85
C TRP A 41 5.84 0.49 2.83
N PHE A 42 6.77 -0.32 2.31
CA PHE A 42 7.71 -1.11 3.11
C PHE A 42 8.97 -0.35 3.54
N ASP A 43 9.20 0.85 3.01
CA ASP A 43 10.27 1.74 3.46
C ASP A 43 10.13 2.09 4.97
N PRO A 44 11.22 2.26 5.73
CA PRO A 44 11.15 2.67 7.13
C PRO A 44 10.56 4.08 7.36
N ASP A 45 10.47 4.94 6.34
CA ASP A 45 9.81 6.24 6.46
C ASP A 45 8.34 6.06 6.89
N THR A 46 7.89 6.96 7.77
CA THR A 46 6.51 7.01 8.26
C THR A 46 5.56 7.71 7.29
N LEU A 47 6.11 8.38 6.27
CA LEU A 47 5.39 9.15 5.27
C LEU A 47 5.42 8.46 3.90
N ILE A 48 4.36 8.65 3.13
CA ILE A 48 4.28 8.30 1.70
C ILE A 48 3.87 9.55 0.95
N LYS A 49 4.60 9.86 -0.13
CA LYS A 49 4.28 10.99 -1.01
C LYS A 49 3.33 10.51 -2.11
N VAL A 50 2.16 11.11 -2.18
CA VAL A 50 1.16 10.79 -3.23
C VAL A 50 0.83 12.03 -4.04
N ARG A 51 0.57 11.84 -5.34
CA ARG A 51 0.14 12.90 -6.24
C ARG A 51 -1.38 12.92 -6.33
N THR A 52 -1.98 14.07 -6.08
CA THR A 52 -3.41 14.31 -6.26
C THR A 52 -3.63 15.15 -7.51
N SER A 53 -4.72 14.92 -8.24
CA SER A 53 -5.05 15.71 -9.44
C SER A 53 -5.33 17.18 -9.10
N GLY A 54 -5.78 17.48 -7.88
CA GLY A 54 -6.23 18.81 -7.47
C GLY A 54 -7.58 19.13 -8.12
N SER A 55 -8.61 19.42 -7.33
CA SER A 55 -9.94 19.74 -7.86
C SER A 55 -9.99 21.09 -8.60
N THR A 56 -8.98 21.95 -8.42
CA THR A 56 -8.96 23.33 -8.94
C THR A 56 -7.64 23.76 -9.60
N GLY A 57 -6.73 22.85 -9.96
CA GLY A 57 -5.45 23.25 -10.55
C GLY A 57 -4.40 22.16 -10.73
N ALA A 58 -3.13 22.56 -10.83
CA ALA A 58 -2.00 21.68 -11.12
C ALA A 58 -1.82 20.56 -10.06
N PRO A 59 -1.37 19.36 -10.47
CA PRO A 59 -1.20 18.23 -9.56
C PRO A 59 -0.35 18.58 -8.33
N LYS A 60 -0.86 18.28 -7.14
CA LYS A 60 -0.16 18.55 -5.87
C LYS A 60 0.38 17.26 -5.26
N VAL A 61 1.64 17.29 -4.85
CA VAL A 61 2.24 16.23 -4.02
C VAL A 61 1.91 16.51 -2.56
N ILE A 62 1.33 15.52 -1.88
CA ILE A 62 1.06 15.56 -0.44
C ILE A 62 1.78 14.41 0.25
N ALA A 63 2.17 14.61 1.51
CA ALA A 63 2.76 13.57 2.35
C ALA A 63 1.68 13.01 3.30
N LEU A 64 1.47 11.70 3.24
CA LEU A 64 0.51 10.99 4.10
C LEU A 64 1.24 10.13 5.11
N LYS A 65 0.81 10.18 6.37
CA LYS A 65 1.30 9.25 7.41
C LYS A 65 0.75 7.86 7.14
N LYS A 66 1.60 6.83 7.12
CA LYS A 66 1.19 5.42 6.98
C LYS A 66 0.15 5.01 8.03
N GLN A 67 0.25 5.54 9.25
CA GLN A 67 -0.74 5.35 10.32
C GLN A 67 -2.15 5.79 9.91
N TYR A 68 -2.27 6.91 9.19
CA TYR A 68 -3.58 7.41 8.75
C TYR A 68 -4.16 6.54 7.64
N MET A 69 -3.32 6.02 6.74
CA MET A 69 -3.73 5.06 5.73
C MET A 69 -4.25 3.76 6.35
N LEU A 70 -3.57 3.25 7.39
CA LEU A 70 -4.03 2.07 8.13
C LEU A 70 -5.35 2.30 8.85
N ASN A 71 -5.50 3.46 9.51
CA ASN A 71 -6.76 3.81 10.17
C ASN A 71 -7.91 3.94 9.18
N SER A 72 -7.66 4.56 8.02
CA SER A 72 -8.63 4.66 6.92
C SER A 72 -9.04 3.27 6.41
N ALA A 73 -8.06 2.39 6.12
CA ALA A 73 -8.34 1.02 5.68
C ALA A 73 -9.16 0.23 6.71
N ARG A 74 -8.88 0.38 8.01
CA ARG A 74 -9.67 -0.27 9.08
C ARG A 74 -11.10 0.28 9.15
N ALA A 75 -11.27 1.60 9.06
CA ALA A 75 -12.59 2.22 9.05
C ALA A 75 -13.42 1.73 7.86
N THR A 76 -12.83 1.67 6.67
CA THR A 76 -13.45 1.12 5.46
C THR A 76 -13.83 -0.35 5.63
N GLY A 77 -12.92 -1.18 6.14
CA GLY A 77 -13.19 -2.59 6.40
C GLY A 77 -14.35 -2.80 7.37
N ASN A 78 -14.39 -2.04 8.48
CA ASN A 78 -15.49 -2.08 9.44
C ASN A 78 -16.82 -1.61 8.83
N PHE A 79 -16.79 -0.54 8.04
CA PHE A 79 -17.98 0.03 7.41
C PHE A 79 -18.64 -0.96 6.43
N PHE A 80 -17.83 -1.67 5.63
CA PHE A 80 -18.32 -2.65 4.67
C PHE A 80 -18.42 -4.08 5.23
N GLY A 81 -18.07 -4.30 6.50
CA GLY A 81 -18.06 -5.63 7.11
C GLY A 81 -17.07 -6.61 6.46
N LEU A 82 -15.96 -6.11 5.88
CA LEU A 82 -14.96 -6.94 5.20
C LEU A 82 -14.18 -7.79 6.21
N GLN A 83 -14.17 -9.10 6.00
CA GLN A 83 -13.40 -10.04 6.81
C GLN A 83 -12.23 -10.62 6.01
N ALA A 84 -11.31 -11.30 6.70
CA ALA A 84 -10.24 -11.99 6.02
C ALA A 84 -10.81 -13.11 5.12
N GLY A 85 -10.46 -13.09 3.83
CA GLY A 85 -10.88 -14.10 2.86
C GLY A 85 -12.29 -13.94 2.29
N THR A 86 -12.94 -12.79 2.54
CA THR A 86 -14.18 -12.38 1.85
C THR A 86 -13.85 -11.78 0.49
#